data_AF-A0A7Y2B3M0-F1
#
_entry.id   AF-A0A7Y2B3M0-F1
#
_cell.length_a   1.000
_cell.length_b   1.000
_cell.length_c   1.000
_cell.angle_alpha   90.00
_cell.angle_beta   90.00
_cell.angle_gamma   90.00
#
_symmetry.space_group_name_H-M   'P 1'
#
loop_
_entity.id
_entity.type
_entity.pdbx_description
1 polymer ?
#
loop_
_entity_poly.entity_id
_entity_poly.type
_entity_poly.pdbx_seq_one_letter_code
_entity_poly.pdbx_strand_id
1 'polypeptide(L)'
;MTDARSADRTRREGREFQVECVHWAQVRALPSGWTPARLMPLLDSLEVEGVEESDALEMTLMALQDRDLDEAADCVLQAVFGDTMRRGVRENLSHEIQEDRPWEDFAELSQQAGIFDAVVLLQQAFPLRIAKPGAVSITVRVQTASGAGRSWLDADTVDAALLLRILAAGMDDRAMLRRVFDDALAGSRFPEAGGILWHVSRGPSEGTACEFTIVSSHPWFDPLEDTESWTAQAWPDAPTRAEE
;
A
#
# COMPACT_ATOMS: atom_id res chain seq x y z
N MET A 1 -21.94 7.26 -23.88
CA MET A 1 -23.14 7.90 -23.31
C MET A 1 -23.81 7.10 -22.19
N THR A 2 -23.39 5.84 -21.95
CA THR A 2 -23.92 4.97 -20.89
C THR A 2 -23.22 5.16 -19.54
N ASP A 3 -21.93 5.54 -19.52
CA ASP A 3 -21.13 5.68 -18.28
C ASP A 3 -21.55 6.84 -17.38
N ALA A 4 -21.77 8.04 -17.95
CA ALA A 4 -22.08 9.23 -17.15
C ALA A 4 -23.39 9.10 -16.35
N ARG A 5 -24.37 8.35 -16.86
CA ARG A 5 -25.63 8.06 -16.14
C ARG A 5 -25.47 6.99 -15.06
N SER A 6 -24.48 6.10 -15.20
CA SER A 6 -24.16 5.09 -14.20
C SER A 6 -23.40 5.72 -13.02
N ALA A 7 -22.38 6.53 -13.30
CA ALA A 7 -21.62 7.27 -12.29
C ALA A 7 -22.51 8.23 -11.48
N ASP A 8 -23.42 8.98 -12.13
CA ASP A 8 -24.38 9.86 -11.44
C ASP A 8 -25.37 9.06 -10.57
N ARG A 9 -25.67 7.81 -10.90
CA ARG A 9 -26.54 6.95 -10.08
C ARG A 9 -25.80 6.40 -8.86
N THR A 10 -24.55 5.95 -9.04
CA THR A 10 -23.74 5.41 -7.95
C THR A 10 -23.39 6.50 -6.92
N ARG A 11 -23.09 7.72 -7.37
CA ARG A 11 -22.86 8.87 -6.48
C ARG A 11 -24.08 9.23 -5.63
N ARG A 12 -25.29 9.01 -6.14
CA ARG A 12 -26.57 9.20 -5.41
C ARG A 12 -26.84 8.10 -4.38
N GLU A 13 -26.25 6.92 -4.53
CA GLU A 13 -26.36 5.80 -3.58
C GLU A 13 -25.25 5.81 -2.51
N GLY A 14 -24.27 6.70 -2.63
CA GLY A 14 -23.24 6.91 -1.64
C GLY A 14 -23.79 7.22 -0.25
N ARG A 15 -22.95 7.01 0.76
CA ARG A 15 -23.23 7.41 2.14
C ARG A 15 -22.24 8.46 2.57
N GLU A 16 -22.71 9.33 3.45
CA GLU A 16 -21.88 10.31 4.09
C GLU A 16 -21.09 9.66 5.22
N PHE A 17 -19.82 10.02 5.29
CA PHE A 17 -18.88 9.65 6.33
C PHE A 17 -18.23 10.91 6.86
N GLN A 18 -18.14 11.03 8.19
CA GLN A 18 -17.32 12.03 8.85
C GLN A 18 -15.99 11.37 9.21
N VAL A 19 -14.89 12.00 8.85
CA VAL A 19 -13.55 11.42 9.01
C VAL A 19 -12.68 12.37 9.80
N GLU A 20 -11.95 11.80 10.75
CA GLU A 20 -10.93 12.47 11.55
C GLU A 20 -9.59 11.76 11.33
N CYS A 21 -8.54 12.51 10.98
CA CYS A 21 -7.17 12.01 10.97
C CYS A 21 -6.67 11.97 12.41
N VAL A 22 -6.51 10.76 12.94
CA VAL A 22 -6.05 10.52 14.31
C VAL A 22 -4.52 10.55 14.35
N HIS A 23 -3.89 10.00 13.32
CA HIS A 23 -2.44 9.94 13.21
C HIS A 23 -2.00 9.92 11.75
N TRP A 24 -0.90 10.61 11.46
CA TRP A 24 -0.18 10.52 10.21
C TRP A 24 1.31 10.44 10.52
N ALA A 25 2.02 9.51 9.88
CA ALA A 25 3.45 9.41 10.00
C ALA A 25 4.09 8.80 8.75
N GLN A 26 5.29 9.28 8.43
CA GLN A 26 6.17 8.54 7.53
C GLN A 26 6.64 7.25 8.20
N VAL A 27 6.57 6.15 7.47
CA VAL A 27 7.06 4.84 7.91
C VAL A 27 8.16 4.34 6.98
N ARG A 28 9.08 3.58 7.56
CA ARG A 28 10.29 3.07 6.88
C ARG A 28 10.32 1.55 6.75
N ALA A 29 9.23 0.89 7.13
CA ALA A 29 9.04 -0.54 7.00
C ALA A 29 7.53 -0.82 6.98
N LEU A 30 7.13 -1.88 6.29
CA LEU A 30 5.76 -2.38 6.39
C LEU A 30 5.56 -3.11 7.73
N PRO A 31 4.32 -3.22 8.23
CA PRO A 31 4.01 -4.01 9.43
C PRO A 31 4.43 -5.48 9.33
N SER A 32 4.46 -6.05 8.12
CA SER A 32 4.95 -7.41 7.86
C SER A 32 6.46 -7.57 8.10
N GLY A 33 7.25 -6.53 7.79
CA GLY A 33 8.67 -6.39 8.06
C GLY A 33 9.58 -7.54 7.60
N TRP A 34 10.88 -7.41 7.84
CA TRP A 34 11.87 -8.48 7.66
C TRP A 34 12.08 -9.23 8.98
N THR A 35 11.17 -10.15 9.28
CA THR A 35 11.23 -11.00 10.48
C THR A 35 12.21 -12.17 10.29
N PRO A 36 12.68 -12.83 11.36
CA PRO A 36 13.52 -14.02 11.24
C PRO A 36 12.91 -15.08 10.31
N ALA A 37 11.60 -15.31 10.38
CA ALA A 37 10.90 -16.26 9.50
C ALA A 37 11.04 -15.94 7.99
N ARG A 38 11.28 -14.68 7.61
CA ARG A 38 11.53 -14.26 6.23
C ARG A 38 13.02 -14.17 5.90
N LEU A 39 13.84 -13.82 6.88
CA LEU A 39 15.28 -13.68 6.73
C LEU A 39 15.98 -15.04 6.62
N MET A 40 15.54 -16.06 7.36
CA MET A 40 16.16 -17.38 7.34
C MET A 40 16.14 -18.03 5.94
N PRO A 41 15.01 -18.07 5.19
CA PRO A 41 15.02 -18.57 3.81
C PRO A 41 15.89 -17.72 2.86
N LEU A 42 16.00 -16.42 3.10
CA LEU A 42 16.90 -15.56 2.32
C LEU A 42 18.36 -15.90 2.61
N LEU A 43 18.75 -16.09 3.88
CA LEU A 43 20.09 -16.55 4.27
C LEU A 43 20.45 -17.90 3.62
N ASP A 44 19.50 -18.84 3.58
CA ASP A 44 19.70 -20.11 2.87
C ASP A 44 20.00 -19.87 1.38
N SER A 45 19.27 -18.98 0.72
CA SER A 45 19.51 -18.61 -0.69
C SER A 45 20.82 -17.85 -0.91
N LEU A 46 21.32 -17.19 0.14
CA LEU A 46 22.62 -16.52 0.16
C LEU A 46 23.78 -17.46 0.52
N GLU A 47 23.49 -18.75 0.76
CA GLU A 47 24.44 -19.80 1.16
C GLU A 47 25.08 -19.55 2.54
N VAL A 48 24.30 -18.98 3.48
CA VAL A 48 24.74 -18.71 4.85
C VAL A 48 24.03 -19.67 5.82
N GLU A 49 24.81 -20.55 6.44
CA GLU A 49 24.30 -21.59 7.36
C GLU A 49 24.62 -21.28 8.83
N GLY A 50 23.87 -21.93 9.74
CA GLY A 50 24.18 -21.92 11.18
C GLY A 50 23.90 -20.59 11.88
N VAL A 51 22.98 -19.80 11.33
CA VAL A 51 22.58 -18.49 11.88
C VAL A 51 21.46 -18.67 12.90
N GLU A 52 21.61 -18.04 14.07
CA GLU A 52 20.56 -17.94 15.08
C GLU A 52 19.54 -16.86 14.71
N GLU A 53 18.26 -17.05 15.08
CA GLU A 53 17.20 -16.10 14.72
C GLU A 53 17.45 -14.66 15.20
N SER A 54 18.14 -14.49 16.34
CA SER A 54 18.51 -13.17 16.87
C SER A 54 19.48 -12.41 15.99
N ASP A 55 20.28 -13.14 15.22
CA ASP A 55 21.39 -12.60 14.42
C ASP A 55 21.02 -12.57 12.93
N ALA A 56 19.84 -13.09 12.57
CA ALA A 56 19.40 -13.27 11.19
C ALA A 56 19.46 -11.97 10.36
N LEU A 57 19.05 -10.83 10.92
CA LEU A 57 19.09 -9.56 10.21
C LEU A 57 20.54 -9.12 9.95
N GLU A 58 21.39 -9.14 10.98
CA GLU A 58 22.79 -8.73 10.88
C GLU A 58 23.53 -9.59 9.85
N MET A 59 23.38 -10.92 9.95
CA MET A 59 23.98 -11.86 9.02
C MET A 59 23.46 -11.68 7.58
N THR A 60 22.17 -11.37 7.42
CA THR A 60 21.60 -11.11 6.09
C THR A 60 22.21 -9.86 5.47
N LEU A 61 22.34 -8.78 6.25
CA LEU A 61 22.92 -7.52 5.76
C LEU A 61 24.38 -7.71 5.34
N MET A 62 25.17 -8.45 6.12
CA MET A 62 26.57 -8.76 5.77
C MET A 62 26.65 -9.60 4.48
N ALA A 63 25.84 -10.65 4.38
CA ALA A 63 25.84 -11.53 3.22
C ALA A 63 25.37 -10.84 1.92
N LEU A 64 24.46 -9.87 2.03
CA LEU A 64 24.08 -9.02 0.91
C LEU A 64 25.24 -8.09 0.51
N GLN A 65 25.96 -7.50 1.48
CA GLN A 65 27.09 -6.59 1.23
C GLN A 65 28.30 -7.27 0.58
N ASP A 66 28.44 -8.59 0.73
CA ASP A 66 29.48 -9.39 0.06
C ASP A 66 29.22 -9.61 -1.45
N ARG A 67 28.08 -9.12 -1.96
CA ARG A 67 27.65 -9.23 -3.36
C ARG A 67 27.59 -7.87 -4.05
N ASP A 68 27.61 -7.90 -5.37
CA ASP A 68 27.29 -6.70 -6.16
C ASP A 68 25.82 -6.31 -5.95
N LEU A 69 25.53 -5.02 -6.01
CA LEU A 69 24.20 -4.48 -5.67
C LEU A 69 23.08 -5.07 -6.54
N ASP A 70 23.35 -5.31 -7.82
CA ASP A 70 22.38 -5.95 -8.73
C ASP A 70 22.04 -7.37 -8.29
N GLU A 71 23.05 -8.16 -7.89
CA GLU A 71 22.87 -9.53 -7.42
C GLU A 71 22.12 -9.56 -6.08
N ALA A 72 22.52 -8.69 -5.14
CA ALA A 72 21.84 -8.55 -3.86
C ALA A 72 20.37 -8.16 -4.06
N ALA A 73 20.09 -7.23 -4.97
CA ALA A 73 18.74 -6.81 -5.30
C ALA A 73 17.90 -7.93 -5.92
N ASP A 74 18.42 -8.70 -6.88
CA ASP A 74 17.69 -9.86 -7.43
C ASP A 74 17.39 -10.92 -6.34
N CYS A 75 18.34 -11.20 -5.43
CA CYS A 75 18.11 -12.12 -4.30
C CYS A 75 16.95 -11.64 -3.42
N VAL A 76 16.94 -10.36 -3.02
CA VAL A 76 15.88 -9.80 -2.17
C VAL A 76 14.53 -9.77 -2.92
N LEU A 77 14.52 -9.37 -4.19
CA LEU A 77 13.31 -9.37 -5.02
C LEU A 77 12.77 -10.79 -5.23
N GLN A 78 13.62 -11.80 -5.42
CA GLN A 78 13.24 -13.20 -5.50
C GLN A 78 12.63 -13.69 -4.18
N ALA A 79 13.16 -13.25 -3.03
CA ALA A 79 12.60 -13.58 -1.72
C ALA A 79 11.22 -12.92 -1.48
N VAL A 80 10.99 -11.71 -2.00
CA VAL A 80 9.69 -11.01 -1.88
C VAL A 80 8.65 -11.58 -2.85
N PHE A 81 9.01 -11.73 -4.12
CA PHE A 81 8.04 -12.03 -5.17
C PHE A 81 7.97 -13.52 -5.55
N GLY A 82 8.95 -14.33 -5.20
CA GLY A 82 8.97 -15.74 -5.60
C GLY A 82 8.82 -15.88 -7.12
N ASP A 83 7.89 -16.74 -7.54
CA ASP A 83 7.57 -16.98 -8.95
C ASP A 83 6.56 -15.97 -9.55
N THR A 84 6.00 -15.07 -8.72
CA THR A 84 5.01 -14.08 -9.20
C THR A 84 5.66 -13.00 -10.07
N MET A 85 6.97 -12.78 -9.92
CA MET A 85 7.76 -11.89 -10.75
C MET A 85 8.83 -12.68 -11.48
N ARG A 86 8.79 -12.63 -12.82
CA ARG A 86 9.76 -13.35 -13.67
C ARG A 86 11.16 -12.77 -13.50
N ARG A 87 12.17 -13.62 -13.59
CA ARG A 87 13.59 -13.24 -13.44
C ARG A 87 14.01 -12.01 -14.25
N GLY A 88 13.70 -11.97 -15.56
CA GLY A 88 14.09 -10.81 -16.39
C GLY A 88 13.42 -9.49 -15.96
N VAL A 89 12.26 -9.52 -15.30
CA VAL A 89 11.65 -8.32 -14.72
C VAL A 89 12.39 -7.89 -13.46
N ARG A 90 12.80 -8.85 -12.61
CA ARG A 90 13.61 -8.55 -11.42
C ARG A 90 14.99 -8.02 -11.77
N GLU A 91 15.65 -8.57 -12.79
CA GLU A 91 16.95 -8.08 -13.28
C GLU A 91 16.87 -6.63 -13.78
N ASN A 92 15.77 -6.25 -14.45
CA ASN A 92 15.56 -4.85 -14.81
C ASN A 92 15.29 -4.00 -13.56
N LEU A 93 14.44 -4.49 -12.66
CA LEU A 93 14.06 -3.78 -11.45
C LEU A 93 15.25 -3.58 -10.48
N SER A 94 16.20 -4.51 -10.42
CA SER A 94 17.42 -4.36 -9.61
C SER A 94 18.29 -3.18 -10.06
N HIS A 95 18.29 -2.89 -11.37
CA HIS A 95 18.93 -1.69 -11.91
C HIS A 95 18.07 -0.44 -11.62
N GLU A 96 16.76 -0.48 -11.89
CA GLU A 96 15.85 0.65 -11.67
C GLU A 96 15.83 1.14 -10.21
N ILE A 97 15.87 0.24 -9.22
CA ILE A 97 15.88 0.57 -7.78
C ILE A 97 17.10 1.45 -7.37
N GLN A 98 18.17 1.44 -8.16
CA GLN A 98 19.37 2.25 -7.88
C GLN A 98 19.27 3.66 -8.45
N GLU A 99 18.54 3.85 -9.54
CA GLU A 99 18.47 5.10 -10.28
C GLU A 99 17.18 5.87 -9.97
N ASP A 100 16.07 5.15 -9.77
CA ASP A 100 14.72 5.67 -9.66
C ASP A 100 14.01 5.19 -8.38
N ARG A 101 12.70 5.42 -8.29
CA ARG A 101 11.85 5.08 -7.13
C ARG A 101 10.68 4.19 -7.52
N PRO A 102 10.91 2.97 -8.00
CA PRO A 102 9.83 2.09 -8.46
C PRO A 102 8.80 1.75 -7.36
N TRP A 103 9.15 1.87 -6.08
CA TRP A 103 8.16 1.75 -4.99
C TRP A 103 7.13 2.90 -4.94
N GLU A 104 7.32 3.97 -5.70
CA GLU A 104 6.40 5.11 -5.83
C GLU A 104 5.64 5.10 -7.16
N ASP A 105 6.28 4.69 -8.26
CA ASP A 105 5.76 4.89 -9.62
C ASP A 105 5.77 3.65 -10.53
N PHE A 106 6.03 2.44 -9.99
CA PHE A 106 5.95 1.23 -10.79
C PHE A 106 4.54 1.02 -11.37
N ALA A 107 4.47 0.64 -12.64
CA ALA A 107 3.23 0.60 -13.41
C ALA A 107 2.20 -0.39 -12.83
N GLU A 108 2.66 -1.52 -12.31
CA GLU A 108 1.81 -2.49 -11.63
C GLU A 108 1.68 -2.14 -10.14
N LEU A 109 0.62 -1.39 -9.79
CA LEU A 109 0.40 -0.89 -8.44
C LEU A 109 0.38 -1.99 -7.38
N SER A 110 -0.13 -3.18 -7.73
CA SER A 110 -0.16 -4.33 -6.82
C SER A 110 1.22 -4.82 -6.38
N GLN A 111 2.28 -4.48 -7.15
CA GLN A 111 3.66 -4.85 -6.84
C GLN A 111 4.41 -3.80 -6.02
N GLN A 112 3.96 -2.54 -6.01
CA GLN A 112 4.68 -1.44 -5.35
C GLN A 112 4.99 -1.71 -3.87
N ALA A 113 4.05 -2.32 -3.13
CA ALA A 113 4.26 -2.69 -1.73
C ALA A 113 5.43 -3.68 -1.55
N GLY A 114 5.53 -4.69 -2.42
CA GLY A 114 6.62 -5.65 -2.41
C GLY A 114 7.96 -5.00 -2.80
N ILE A 115 7.93 -4.10 -3.78
CA ILE A 115 9.13 -3.34 -4.20
C ILE A 115 9.62 -2.50 -3.03
N PHE A 116 8.73 -1.76 -2.35
CA PHE A 116 9.07 -1.01 -1.15
C PHE A 116 9.72 -1.89 -0.08
N ASP A 117 9.13 -3.06 0.21
CA ASP A 117 9.63 -3.99 1.21
C ASP A 117 11.04 -4.52 0.88
N ALA A 118 11.31 -4.82 -0.40
CA ALA A 118 12.66 -5.17 -0.87
C ALA A 118 13.65 -4.02 -0.67
N VAL A 119 13.26 -2.80 -1.06
CA VAL A 119 14.10 -1.60 -0.98
C VAL A 119 14.43 -1.27 0.47
N VAL A 120 13.53 -1.53 1.43
CA VAL A 120 13.81 -1.34 2.86
C VAL A 120 15.00 -2.17 3.35
N LEU A 121 15.13 -3.42 2.91
CA LEU A 121 16.27 -4.27 3.27
C LEU A 121 17.54 -3.84 2.52
N LEU A 122 17.41 -3.58 1.22
CA LEU A 122 18.54 -3.14 0.39
C LEU A 122 19.10 -1.79 0.84
N GLN A 123 18.26 -0.87 1.31
CA GLN A 123 18.68 0.42 1.85
C GLN A 123 19.47 0.26 3.15
N GLN A 124 19.14 -0.74 3.97
CA GLN A 124 19.91 -1.06 5.18
C GLN A 124 21.27 -1.66 4.83
N ALA A 125 21.34 -2.53 3.82
CA ALA A 125 22.58 -3.12 3.34
C ALA A 125 23.47 -2.10 2.59
N PHE A 126 22.87 -1.20 1.82
CA PHE A 126 23.58 -0.28 0.92
C PHE A 126 23.13 1.19 1.07
N PRO A 127 23.29 1.81 2.25
CA PRO A 127 22.68 3.11 2.58
C PRO A 127 23.19 4.29 1.74
N LEU A 128 24.35 4.16 1.11
CA LEU A 128 24.93 5.20 0.23
C LEU A 128 24.55 5.03 -1.25
N ARG A 129 23.97 3.88 -1.62
CA ARG A 129 23.68 3.52 -3.01
C ARG A 129 22.19 3.46 -3.30
N ILE A 130 21.38 3.13 -2.29
CA ILE A 130 19.92 3.03 -2.40
C ILE A 130 19.29 4.23 -1.68
N ALA A 131 18.38 4.92 -2.38
CA ALA A 131 17.64 6.02 -1.80
C ALA A 131 16.75 5.53 -0.64
N LYS A 132 16.46 6.41 0.31
CA LYS A 132 15.59 6.07 1.44
C LYS A 132 14.16 5.89 0.94
N PRO A 133 13.56 4.69 1.05
CA PRO A 133 12.19 4.49 0.63
C PRO A 133 11.24 5.20 1.59
N GLY A 134 10.18 5.80 1.04
CA GLY A 134 9.16 6.54 1.78
C GLY A 134 7.79 5.90 1.67
N ALA A 135 7.17 5.62 2.81
CA ALA A 135 5.78 5.24 2.91
C ALA A 135 5.08 6.06 3.98
N VAL A 136 3.76 6.06 3.97
CA VAL A 136 2.92 6.77 4.93
C VAL A 136 2.01 5.79 5.62
N SER A 137 1.92 5.89 6.94
CA SER A 137 0.87 5.30 7.76
C SER A 137 -0.09 6.40 8.18
N ILE A 138 -1.37 6.23 7.87
CA ILE A 138 -2.44 7.10 8.31
C ILE A 138 -3.46 6.29 9.13
N THR A 139 -3.82 6.81 10.30
CA THR A 139 -4.91 6.30 11.11
C THR A 139 -6.06 7.27 11.05
N VAL A 140 -7.20 6.79 10.56
CA VAL A 140 -8.43 7.59 10.44
C VAL A 140 -9.55 6.98 11.27
N ARG A 141 -10.31 7.84 11.94
CA ARG A 141 -11.57 7.48 12.55
C ARG A 141 -12.69 7.86 11.59
N VAL A 142 -13.42 6.87 11.12
CA VAL A 142 -14.52 7.02 10.16
C VAL A 142 -15.85 6.80 10.86
N GLN A 143 -16.73 7.78 10.80
CA GLN A 143 -18.06 7.77 11.42
C GLN A 143 -19.15 7.84 10.36
N THR A 144 -20.24 7.10 10.56
CA THR A 144 -21.43 7.22 9.71
C THR A 144 -22.72 7.02 10.48
N ALA A 145 -23.71 7.87 10.23
CA ALA A 145 -25.05 7.72 10.79
C ALA A 145 -25.93 6.74 9.97
N SER A 146 -25.44 6.25 8.82
CA SER A 146 -26.20 5.35 7.95
C SER A 146 -25.97 3.89 8.35
N GLY A 147 -27.06 3.13 8.56
CA GLY A 147 -26.96 1.68 8.77
C GLY A 147 -26.29 0.94 7.61
N ALA A 148 -26.49 1.38 6.37
CA ALA A 148 -25.83 0.79 5.19
C ALA A 148 -24.34 1.17 5.13
N GLY A 149 -24.00 2.44 5.40
CA GLY A 149 -22.59 2.86 5.50
C GLY A 149 -21.87 2.06 6.58
N ARG A 150 -22.53 1.84 7.71
CA ARG A 150 -21.99 1.04 8.81
C ARG A 150 -21.74 -0.41 8.39
N SER A 151 -22.70 -1.05 7.70
CA SER A 151 -22.49 -2.41 7.20
C SER A 151 -21.31 -2.54 6.24
N TRP A 152 -21.00 -1.49 5.46
CA TRP A 152 -19.84 -1.50 4.57
C TRP A 152 -18.52 -1.39 5.35
N LEU A 153 -18.49 -0.58 6.40
CA LEU A 153 -17.32 -0.46 7.27
C LEU A 153 -17.10 -1.69 8.15
N ASP A 154 -18.15 -2.45 8.48
CA ASP A 154 -18.09 -3.64 9.35
C ASP A 154 -17.75 -4.93 8.61
N ALA A 155 -17.80 -4.96 7.27
CA ALA A 155 -17.50 -6.15 6.48
C ALA A 155 -16.17 -6.80 6.89
N ASP A 156 -16.08 -8.13 6.89
CA ASP A 156 -14.87 -8.87 7.32
C ASP A 156 -13.61 -8.38 6.59
N THR A 157 -13.75 -8.09 5.30
CA THR A 157 -12.78 -7.34 4.51
C THR A 157 -13.46 -6.08 4.02
N VAL A 158 -12.97 -4.92 4.46
CA VAL A 158 -13.45 -3.64 3.99
C VAL A 158 -13.05 -3.44 2.53
N ASP A 159 -13.97 -2.90 1.74
CA ASP A 159 -13.74 -2.61 0.33
C ASP A 159 -12.66 -1.52 0.16
N ALA A 160 -11.62 -1.82 -0.61
CA ALA A 160 -10.49 -0.90 -0.80
C ALA A 160 -10.93 0.39 -1.51
N ALA A 161 -11.85 0.29 -2.47
CA ALA A 161 -12.35 1.44 -3.21
C ALA A 161 -13.18 2.36 -2.31
N LEU A 162 -13.98 1.81 -1.39
CA LEU A 162 -14.65 2.58 -0.34
C LEU A 162 -13.65 3.39 0.48
N LEU A 163 -12.59 2.76 1.00
CA LEU A 163 -11.58 3.46 1.80
C LEU A 163 -10.85 4.54 1.00
N LEU A 164 -10.44 4.27 -0.24
CA LEU A 164 -9.79 5.28 -1.06
C LEU A 164 -10.72 6.44 -1.41
N ARG A 165 -12.00 6.20 -1.71
CA ARG A 165 -12.98 7.27 -1.92
C ARG A 165 -13.14 8.12 -0.66
N ILE A 166 -13.14 7.50 0.52
CA ILE A 166 -13.18 8.21 1.81
C ILE A 166 -11.93 9.08 1.98
N LEU A 167 -10.73 8.51 1.80
CA LEU A 167 -9.46 9.22 1.97
C LEU A 167 -9.28 10.35 0.94
N ALA A 168 -9.59 10.09 -0.33
CA ALA A 168 -9.45 11.06 -1.41
C ALA A 168 -10.32 12.31 -1.18
N ALA A 169 -11.45 12.19 -0.49
CA ALA A 169 -12.30 13.34 -0.17
C ALA A 169 -11.64 14.35 0.78
N GLY A 170 -10.63 13.93 1.55
CA GLY A 170 -9.80 14.81 2.38
C GLY A 170 -8.68 15.51 1.62
N MET A 171 -8.48 15.18 0.34
CA MET A 171 -7.38 15.70 -0.48
C MET A 171 -7.82 16.80 -1.44
N ASP A 172 -6.91 17.74 -1.73
CA ASP A 172 -7.14 18.74 -2.77
C ASP A 172 -7.13 18.14 -4.20
N ASP A 173 -7.66 18.88 -5.17
CA ASP A 173 -7.74 18.42 -6.57
C ASP A 173 -6.36 18.23 -7.24
N ARG A 174 -5.27 18.71 -6.63
CA ARG A 174 -3.89 18.57 -7.13
C ARG A 174 -3.20 17.31 -6.60
N ALA A 175 -3.78 16.64 -5.60
CA ALA A 175 -3.31 15.37 -5.08
C ALA A 175 -3.14 14.32 -6.20
N MET A 176 -2.05 13.56 -6.15
CA MET A 176 -1.73 12.57 -7.17
C MET A 176 -2.85 11.54 -7.34
N LEU A 177 -3.39 11.04 -6.22
CA LEU A 177 -4.51 10.09 -6.22
C LEU A 177 -5.72 10.63 -7.01
N ARG A 178 -6.10 11.89 -6.79
CA ARG A 178 -7.25 12.51 -7.47
C ARG A 178 -6.96 12.78 -8.93
N ARG A 179 -5.75 13.25 -9.26
CA ARG A 179 -5.36 13.55 -10.65
C ARG A 179 -5.31 12.31 -11.54
N VAL A 180 -4.84 11.18 -11.00
CA VAL A 180 -4.67 9.95 -11.76
C VAL A 180 -5.97 9.15 -11.83
N PHE A 181 -6.78 9.17 -10.76
CA PHE A 181 -7.94 8.29 -10.60
C PHE A 181 -9.28 9.00 -10.43
N ASP A 182 -9.43 10.26 -10.88
CA ASP A 182 -10.69 11.02 -10.75
C ASP A 182 -11.92 10.24 -11.23
N ASP A 183 -11.81 9.62 -12.42
CA ASP A 183 -12.88 8.82 -13.02
C ASP A 183 -13.21 7.57 -12.19
N ALA A 184 -12.22 6.88 -11.65
CA ALA A 184 -12.42 5.67 -10.84
C ALA A 184 -12.98 5.99 -9.44
N LEU A 185 -12.53 7.11 -8.85
CA LEU A 185 -13.06 7.64 -7.59
C LEU A 185 -14.53 8.03 -7.73
N ALA A 186 -14.91 8.65 -8.86
CA ALA A 186 -16.30 9.01 -9.16
C ALA A 186 -17.15 7.84 -9.70
N GLY A 187 -16.50 6.76 -10.16
CA GLY A 187 -17.12 5.60 -10.80
C GLY A 187 -17.65 4.56 -9.82
N SER A 188 -18.25 3.50 -10.38
CA SER A 188 -18.75 2.35 -9.62
C SER A 188 -17.72 1.24 -9.39
N ARG A 189 -16.52 1.38 -9.96
CA ARG A 189 -15.41 0.43 -9.87
C ARG A 189 -14.09 1.18 -9.79
N PHE A 190 -13.18 0.64 -8.99
CA PHE A 190 -11.81 1.11 -8.84
C PHE A 190 -10.88 -0.11 -8.63
N PRO A 191 -10.59 -0.86 -9.71
CA PRO A 191 -9.85 -2.12 -9.61
C PRO A 191 -8.42 -1.97 -9.05
N GLU A 192 -7.79 -0.81 -9.26
CA GLU A 192 -6.44 -0.51 -8.76
C GLU A 192 -6.39 -0.23 -7.26
N ALA A 193 -7.53 -0.05 -6.59
CA ALA A 193 -7.59 0.39 -5.21
C ALA A 193 -6.81 -0.51 -4.24
N GLY A 194 -6.85 -1.82 -4.46
CA GLY A 194 -6.11 -2.78 -3.64
C GLY A 194 -4.59 -2.68 -3.78
N GLY A 195 -4.07 -2.22 -4.92
CA GLY A 195 -2.64 -1.98 -5.12
C GLY A 195 -2.14 -0.70 -4.47
N ILE A 196 -3.02 0.29 -4.30
CA ILE A 196 -2.68 1.55 -3.61
C ILE A 196 -2.69 1.34 -2.10
N LEU A 197 -3.62 0.55 -1.56
CA LEU A 197 -3.70 0.25 -0.13
C LEU A 197 -2.78 -0.91 0.25
N TRP A 198 -1.51 -0.63 0.55
CA TRP A 198 -0.52 -1.67 0.85
C TRP A 198 -0.82 -2.47 2.11
N HIS A 199 -1.41 -1.82 3.11
CA HIS A 199 -1.88 -2.49 4.32
C HIS A 199 -3.11 -1.75 4.86
N VAL A 200 -4.09 -2.52 5.34
CA VAL A 200 -5.25 -2.00 6.05
C VAL A 200 -5.45 -2.86 7.30
N SER A 201 -5.47 -2.22 8.46
CA SER A 201 -5.90 -2.85 9.71
C SER A 201 -7.05 -2.07 10.31
N ARG A 202 -8.01 -2.80 10.89
CA ARG A 202 -9.13 -2.21 11.61
C ARG A 202 -8.75 -2.08 13.09
N GLY A 203 -8.88 -0.87 13.61
CA GLY A 203 -8.74 -0.58 15.03
C GLY A 203 -10.04 -0.78 15.80
N PRO A 204 -10.15 -0.18 17.00
CA PRO A 204 -11.37 -0.22 17.79
C PRO A 204 -12.57 0.33 17.03
N SER A 205 -13.74 -0.21 17.34
CA SER A 205 -15.00 0.29 16.82
C SER A 205 -15.96 0.58 17.96
N GLU A 206 -16.50 1.80 17.99
CA GLU A 206 -17.39 2.29 19.03
C GLU A 206 -18.61 2.96 18.39
N GLY A 207 -19.80 2.44 18.67
CA GLY A 207 -21.06 3.01 18.16
C GLY A 207 -21.08 3.09 16.63
N THR A 208 -21.08 4.32 16.11
CA THR A 208 -21.09 4.62 14.67
C THR A 208 -19.70 4.81 14.06
N ALA A 209 -18.63 4.69 14.86
CA ALA A 209 -17.25 4.93 14.47
C ALA A 209 -16.46 3.63 14.26
N CYS A 210 -15.59 3.61 13.25
CA CYS A 210 -14.57 2.59 13.03
C CYS A 210 -13.23 3.28 12.81
N GLU A 211 -12.17 2.76 13.43
CA GLU A 211 -10.81 3.21 13.14
C GLU A 211 -10.14 2.30 12.11
N PHE A 212 -9.40 2.91 11.18
CA PHE A 212 -8.59 2.20 10.20
C PHE A 212 -7.17 2.76 10.20
N THR A 213 -6.18 1.87 10.27
CA THR A 213 -4.78 2.21 10.02
C THR A 213 -4.39 1.67 8.67
N ILE A 214 -3.89 2.55 7.82
CA ILE A 214 -3.67 2.31 6.40
C ILE A 214 -2.24 2.70 6.07
N VAL A 215 -1.51 1.82 5.39
CA VAL A 215 -0.18 2.10 4.86
C VAL A 215 -0.23 2.16 3.34
N SER A 216 0.44 3.15 2.74
CA SER A 216 0.58 3.30 1.30
C SER A 216 1.91 4.00 0.95
N SER A 217 2.21 4.09 -0.34
CA SER A 217 3.32 4.91 -0.83
C SER A 217 3.13 6.37 -0.45
N HIS A 218 4.23 7.08 -0.19
CA HIS A 218 4.17 8.47 0.24
C HIS A 218 3.39 9.40 -0.71
N PRO A 219 3.59 9.37 -2.04
CA PRO A 219 2.90 10.29 -2.96
C PRO A 219 1.38 10.12 -3.01
N TRP A 220 0.85 8.97 -2.56
CA TRP A 220 -0.59 8.76 -2.52
C TRP A 220 -1.23 9.52 -1.37
N PHE A 221 -0.57 9.56 -0.20
CA PHE A 221 -1.14 10.03 1.07
C PHE A 221 -0.42 11.21 1.72
N ASP A 222 0.61 11.77 1.07
CA ASP A 222 1.21 13.04 1.46
C ASP A 222 0.21 14.21 1.57
N PRO A 223 -0.89 14.32 0.79
CA PRO A 223 -1.77 15.48 0.91
C PRO A 223 -2.64 15.46 2.17
N LEU A 224 -2.63 14.33 2.89
CA LEU A 224 -3.38 14.17 4.14
C LEU A 224 -2.57 14.50 5.39
N GLU A 225 -1.28 14.83 5.28
CA GLU A 225 -0.40 15.13 6.43
C GLU A 225 -0.98 16.22 7.34
N ASP A 226 -1.47 17.30 6.74
CA ASP A 226 -2.04 18.46 7.45
C ASP A 226 -3.59 18.45 7.48
N THR A 227 -4.22 17.36 7.06
CA THR A 227 -5.70 17.28 6.99
C THR A 227 -6.26 16.69 8.28
N GLU A 228 -6.84 17.52 9.14
CA GLU A 228 -7.38 17.08 10.44
C GLU A 228 -8.72 16.34 10.32
N SER A 229 -9.66 16.84 9.53
CA SER A 229 -10.99 16.23 9.37
C SER A 229 -11.67 16.64 8.07
N TRP A 230 -12.55 15.77 7.58
CA TRP A 230 -13.32 16.02 6.36
C TRP A 230 -14.61 15.20 6.32
N THR A 231 -15.49 15.57 5.40
CA THR A 231 -16.69 14.79 5.07
C THR A 231 -16.48 14.11 3.72
N ALA A 232 -16.82 12.83 3.63
CA ALA A 232 -16.75 12.04 2.41
C ALA A 232 -18.12 11.51 2.01
N GLN A 233 -18.42 11.55 0.72
CA GLN A 233 -19.54 10.82 0.11
C GLN A 233 -18.96 9.64 -0.66
N ALA A 234 -19.13 8.42 -0.14
CA ALA A 234 -18.44 7.23 -0.66
C ALA A 234 -19.35 5.99 -0.74
N TRP A 235 -18.92 5.00 -1.51
CA TRP A 235 -19.60 3.73 -1.74
C TRP A 235 -18.56 2.63 -2.05
N PRO A 236 -18.87 1.35 -1.74
CA PRO A 236 -18.04 0.23 -2.15
C PRO A 236 -18.17 -0.02 -3.65
N ASP A 237 -17.22 -0.77 -4.21
CA ASP A 237 -17.32 -1.19 -5.60
C ASP A 237 -18.55 -2.08 -5.87
N ALA A 238 -19.12 -1.92 -7.06
CA ALA A 238 -20.22 -2.76 -7.49
C ALA A 238 -19.75 -4.23 -7.64
N PRO A 239 -20.56 -5.21 -7.21
CA PRO A 239 -20.19 -6.61 -7.31
C PRO A 239 -19.85 -6.98 -8.76
N THR A 240 -18.82 -7.81 -8.93
CA THR A 240 -18.47 -8.36 -10.24
C THR A 240 -19.65 -9.20 -10.73
N ARG A 241 -20.39 -8.70 -11.74
CA ARG A 241 -21.34 -9.54 -12.45
C ARG A 241 -20.53 -10.68 -13.06
N ALA A 242 -20.76 -11.90 -12.59
CA ALA A 242 -20.26 -13.08 -13.27
C ALA A 242 -20.76 -12.98 -14.73
N GLU A 243 -19.83 -12.99 -15.68
CA GLU A 243 -20.17 -13.20 -17.08
C GLU A 243 -20.80 -14.60 -17.16
N GLU A 244 -22.08 -14.65 -17.53
CA GLU A 244 -22.80 -15.89 -17.87
C GLU A 244 -22.28 -16.48 -19.19
#